data_AF-A0AAU8JIE6-F1
#
_entry.id   AF-A0AAU8JIE6-F1
#
_cell.length_a   1.000
_cell.length_b   1.000
_cell.length_c   1.000
_cell.angle_alpha   90.00
_cell.angle_beta   90.00
_cell.angle_gamma   90.00
#
_symmetry.space_group_name_H-M   'P 1'
#
loop_
_entity.id
_entity.type
_entity.pdbx_description
1 polymer ?
#
loop_
_entity_poly.entity_id
_entity_poly.type
_entity_poly.pdbx_seq_one_letter_code
_entity_poly.pdbx_strand_id
1 'polypeptide(L)'
;MSATNPNNFNFLSRIAALVGLISASLYFTGWIYRWSYFGFFHLEVTTLDLAFESFLIVPLQVFFVNNQPRLPAVLLFLLFPLAAWLIIVIFQGLDLWLVQWQNRWRIRLIRYCQKAENYRLRWLQPWAKLWGLNLRQWSPQPVDLSQTLVDEAIKVALALVALFWLASNQGLADAQRDAFNQTSTLPVVTLIVPENMLSFGRQFDPPEALADKQAANQFRMIGDRGLIEAVRGASELNDLKNQKVWRLLIERDGWIYLFRTLKPCSDSQLICAANKNERPLVLMVRESQLGNQLLILSPSPSKE
;
A
#
# COMPACT_ATOMS: atom_id res chain seq x y z
N MET A 1 -37.37 24.07 -33.16
CA MET A 1 -37.24 24.37 -31.72
C MET A 1 -37.76 23.17 -30.94
N SER A 2 -36.88 22.25 -30.56
CA SER A 2 -37.22 21.13 -29.67
C SER A 2 -36.82 21.51 -28.25
N ALA A 3 -37.80 21.67 -27.38
CA ALA A 3 -37.60 21.91 -25.96
C ALA A 3 -36.86 20.70 -25.35
N THR A 4 -35.61 20.89 -24.96
CA THR A 4 -34.88 19.93 -24.12
C THR A 4 -35.47 20.01 -22.71
N ASN A 5 -36.23 18.97 -22.37
CA ASN A 5 -36.81 18.78 -21.05
C ASN A 5 -35.68 18.64 -20.00
N PRO A 6 -35.55 19.52 -18.99
CA PRO A 6 -34.43 19.53 -18.05
C PRO A 6 -34.49 18.43 -16.97
N ASN A 7 -35.47 17.53 -17.04
CA ASN A 7 -35.80 16.58 -15.96
C ASN A 7 -35.60 15.10 -16.31
N ASN A 8 -34.79 14.75 -17.31
CA ASN A 8 -34.34 13.36 -17.47
C ASN A 8 -33.28 13.04 -16.40
N PHE A 9 -33.77 12.79 -15.19
CA PHE A 9 -33.00 12.25 -14.08
C PHE A 9 -32.55 10.83 -14.46
N ASN A 10 -31.39 10.71 -15.10
CA ASN A 10 -30.83 9.41 -15.53
C ASN A 10 -30.34 8.62 -14.30
N PHE A 11 -31.29 8.07 -13.56
CA PHE A 11 -31.09 7.23 -12.37
C PHE A 11 -30.11 6.07 -12.65
N LEU A 12 -30.24 5.42 -13.82
CA LEU A 12 -29.35 4.35 -14.26
C LEU A 12 -27.90 4.81 -14.42
N SER A 13 -27.67 6.02 -14.95
CA SER A 13 -26.33 6.59 -15.09
C SER A 13 -25.69 6.88 -13.73
N ARG A 14 -26.49 7.33 -12.75
CA ARG A 14 -25.99 7.57 -11.38
C ARG A 14 -25.66 6.27 -10.66
N ILE A 15 -26.49 5.24 -10.82
CA ILE A 15 -26.20 3.91 -10.29
C ILE A 15 -24.92 3.36 -10.93
N ALA A 16 -24.80 3.43 -12.26
CA ALA A 16 -23.60 2.94 -12.95
C ALA A 16 -22.33 3.67 -12.47
N ALA A 17 -22.40 4.99 -12.29
CA ALA A 17 -21.30 5.78 -11.74
C ALA A 17 -20.97 5.38 -10.29
N LEU A 18 -21.99 5.17 -9.46
CA LEU A 18 -21.82 4.76 -8.07
C LEU A 18 -21.23 3.35 -7.96
N VAL A 19 -21.71 2.40 -8.76
CA VAL A 19 -21.17 1.05 -8.84
C VAL A 19 -19.72 1.09 -9.33
N GLY A 20 -19.43 1.85 -10.38
CA GLY A 20 -18.06 2.02 -10.89
C GLY A 20 -17.11 2.59 -9.82
N LEU A 21 -17.56 3.60 -9.07
CA LEU A 21 -16.78 4.19 -7.99
C LEU A 21 -16.55 3.19 -6.85
N ILE A 22 -17.57 2.43 -6.45
CA ILE A 22 -17.44 1.38 -5.42
C ILE A 22 -16.48 0.29 -5.90
N SER A 23 -16.61 -0.21 -7.11
CA SER A 23 -15.73 -1.23 -7.67
C SER A 23 -14.28 -0.77 -7.75
N ALA A 24 -14.05 0.47 -8.22
CA ALA A 24 -12.71 1.06 -8.24
C ALA A 24 -12.13 1.22 -6.82
N SER A 25 -12.95 1.67 -5.87
CA SER A 25 -12.53 1.84 -4.47
C SER A 25 -12.18 0.51 -3.83
N LEU A 26 -13.02 -0.53 -4.03
CA LEU A 26 -12.76 -1.88 -3.53
C LEU A 26 -11.47 -2.43 -4.14
N TYR A 27 -11.32 -2.37 -5.46
CA TYR A 27 -10.11 -2.84 -6.13
C TYR A 27 -8.85 -2.15 -5.59
N PHE A 28 -8.89 -0.82 -5.46
CA PHE A 28 -7.78 -0.05 -4.87
C PHE A 28 -7.47 -0.49 -3.43
N THR A 29 -8.49 -0.63 -2.58
CA THR A 29 -8.32 -1.14 -1.20
C THR A 29 -7.70 -2.54 -1.19
N GLY A 30 -8.15 -3.44 -2.06
CA GLY A 30 -7.66 -4.81 -2.10
C GLY A 30 -6.22 -4.90 -2.57
N TRP A 31 -5.87 -4.05 -3.55
CA TRP A 31 -4.50 -3.91 -4.03
C TRP A 31 -3.57 -3.46 -2.91
N ILE A 32 -3.92 -2.38 -2.20
CA ILE A 32 -3.07 -1.84 -1.13
C ILE A 32 -2.98 -2.81 0.06
N TYR A 33 -4.08 -3.49 0.41
CA TYR A 33 -4.05 -4.52 1.44
C TYR A 33 -3.02 -5.59 1.10
N ARG A 34 -3.06 -6.14 -0.12
CA ARG A 34 -2.16 -7.23 -0.54
C ARG A 34 -0.73 -6.76 -0.64
N TRP A 35 -0.54 -5.56 -1.15
CA TRP A 35 0.77 -4.93 -1.23
C TRP A 35 1.41 -4.83 0.16
N SER A 36 0.62 -4.41 1.16
CA SER A 36 1.11 -4.36 2.54
C SER A 36 1.28 -5.75 3.17
N TYR A 37 0.35 -6.67 2.94
CA TYR A 37 0.38 -8.02 3.50
C TYR A 37 1.58 -8.82 2.98
N PHE A 38 1.72 -8.97 1.66
CA PHE A 38 2.83 -9.72 1.05
C PHE A 38 4.16 -8.97 1.14
N GLY A 39 4.13 -7.63 1.13
CA GLY A 39 5.31 -6.81 1.36
C GLY A 39 5.96 -7.05 2.73
N PHE A 40 5.18 -7.41 3.76
CA PHE A 40 5.72 -7.86 5.05
C PHE A 40 6.52 -9.16 4.96
N PHE A 41 6.23 -10.01 3.98
CA PHE A 41 6.98 -11.25 3.69
C PHE A 41 8.04 -11.04 2.61
N HIS A 42 8.34 -9.78 2.23
CA HIS A 42 9.22 -9.42 1.11
C HIS A 42 8.81 -10.02 -0.24
N LEU A 43 7.53 -10.34 -0.40
CA LEU A 43 6.97 -10.76 -1.67
C LEU A 43 6.32 -9.57 -2.36
N GLU A 44 6.67 -9.35 -3.61
CA GLU A 44 6.04 -8.35 -4.45
C GLU A 44 4.72 -8.91 -5.00
N VAL A 45 3.64 -8.15 -4.88
CA VAL A 45 2.32 -8.61 -5.39
C VAL A 45 2.34 -8.82 -6.90
N THR A 46 3.16 -8.07 -7.63
CA THR A 46 3.31 -8.18 -9.09
C THR A 46 4.02 -9.45 -9.53
N THR A 47 4.71 -10.15 -8.63
CA THR A 47 5.35 -11.44 -8.94
C THR A 47 4.44 -12.63 -8.62
N LEU A 48 3.30 -12.40 -7.97
CA LEU A 48 2.30 -13.41 -7.64
C LEU A 48 1.13 -13.30 -8.62
N ASP A 49 0.81 -14.39 -9.35
CA ASP A 49 -0.37 -14.41 -10.23
C ASP A 49 -1.66 -14.56 -9.41
N LEU A 50 -2.13 -13.43 -8.89
CA LEU A 50 -3.32 -13.33 -8.06
C LEU A 50 -4.56 -13.05 -8.92
N ALA A 51 -5.57 -13.91 -8.78
CA ALA A 51 -6.85 -13.74 -9.47
C ALA A 51 -7.52 -12.39 -9.14
N PHE A 52 -8.13 -11.74 -10.13
CA PHE A 52 -8.72 -10.41 -9.98
C PHE A 52 -9.81 -10.35 -8.90
N GLU A 53 -10.65 -11.37 -8.81
CA GLU A 53 -11.77 -11.49 -7.85
C GLU A 53 -11.28 -11.39 -6.40
N SER A 54 -10.07 -11.88 -6.19
CA SER A 54 -9.47 -11.93 -4.87
C SER A 54 -9.05 -10.53 -4.37
N PHE A 55 -8.92 -9.54 -5.26
CA PHE A 55 -8.78 -8.12 -4.91
C PHE A 55 -10.11 -7.45 -4.54
N LEU A 56 -11.26 -8.02 -4.90
CA LEU A 56 -12.57 -7.48 -4.55
C LEU A 56 -13.12 -8.04 -3.24
N ILE A 57 -12.76 -9.29 -2.91
CA ILE A 57 -13.22 -9.97 -1.68
C ILE A 57 -12.48 -9.46 -0.43
N VAL A 58 -11.17 -9.29 -0.52
CA VAL A 58 -10.31 -8.86 0.60
C VAL A 58 -10.77 -7.53 1.23
N PRO A 59 -11.11 -6.47 0.46
CA PRO A 59 -11.68 -5.24 1.01
C PRO A 59 -12.92 -5.46 1.89
N LEU A 60 -13.78 -6.42 1.55
CA LEU A 60 -14.95 -6.73 2.37
C LEU A 60 -14.53 -7.23 3.75
N GLN A 61 -13.44 -7.98 3.85
CA GLN A 61 -12.88 -8.39 5.14
C GLN A 61 -12.33 -7.19 5.92
N VAL A 62 -11.65 -6.27 5.23
CA VAL A 62 -11.13 -5.01 5.82
C VAL A 62 -12.25 -4.18 6.44
N PHE A 63 -13.40 -4.06 5.76
CA PHE A 63 -14.52 -3.23 6.23
C PHE A 63 -15.48 -3.94 7.19
N PHE A 64 -15.72 -5.24 7.03
CA PHE A 64 -16.83 -5.94 7.71
C PHE A 64 -16.40 -7.02 8.71
N VAL A 65 -15.21 -7.63 8.58
CA VAL A 65 -14.89 -8.87 9.30
C VAL A 65 -13.96 -8.65 10.50
N ASN A 66 -13.06 -7.67 10.48
CA ASN A 66 -12.07 -7.57 11.54
C ASN A 66 -12.61 -6.89 12.82
N ASN A 67 -12.53 -7.58 13.96
CA ASN A 67 -13.07 -7.18 15.27
C ASN A 67 -12.10 -6.34 16.14
N GLN A 68 -10.91 -6.00 15.63
CA GLN A 68 -10.04 -5.00 16.26
C GLN A 68 -10.68 -3.61 16.17
N PRO A 69 -10.45 -2.71 17.15
CA PRO A 69 -11.44 -1.70 17.50
C PRO A 69 -11.74 -0.82 16.30
N ARG A 70 -13.02 -0.76 15.90
CA ARG A 70 -13.62 0.04 14.83
C ARG A 70 -13.31 1.55 14.92
N LEU A 71 -12.55 1.98 15.93
CA LEU A 71 -12.16 3.34 16.23
C LEU A 71 -11.41 4.03 15.08
N PRO A 72 -10.40 3.47 14.40
CA PRO A 72 -9.69 4.18 13.35
C PRO A 72 -10.57 4.34 12.09
N ALA A 73 -11.41 3.38 11.75
CA ALA A 73 -12.34 3.50 10.63
C ALA A 73 -13.45 4.53 10.91
N VAL A 74 -14.01 4.54 12.12
CA VAL A 74 -15.01 5.53 12.56
C VAL A 74 -14.39 6.93 12.67
N LEU A 75 -13.18 7.04 13.25
CA LEU A 75 -12.43 8.30 13.29
C LEU A 75 -12.15 8.81 11.88
N LEU A 76 -11.74 7.95 10.96
CA LEU A 76 -11.50 8.33 9.57
C LEU A 76 -12.79 8.83 8.91
N PHE A 77 -13.92 8.17 9.14
CA PHE A 77 -15.22 8.61 8.61
C PHE A 77 -15.65 9.98 9.17
N LEU A 78 -15.34 10.27 10.44
CA LEU A 78 -15.63 11.56 11.08
C LEU A 78 -14.62 12.66 10.68
N LEU A 79 -13.35 12.32 10.53
CA LEU A 79 -12.28 13.25 10.20
C LEU A 79 -12.25 13.58 8.70
N PHE A 80 -12.72 12.68 7.83
CA PHE A 80 -12.77 12.90 6.39
C PHE A 80 -13.53 14.17 5.98
N PRO A 81 -14.81 14.38 6.37
CA PRO A 81 -15.54 15.59 5.99
C PRO A 81 -14.91 16.85 6.60
N LEU A 82 -14.37 16.75 7.82
CA LEU A 82 -13.71 17.86 8.51
C LEU A 82 -12.41 18.26 7.81
N ALA A 83 -11.59 17.28 7.40
CA ALA A 83 -10.35 17.51 6.68
C ALA A 83 -10.62 18.06 5.27
N ALA A 84 -11.60 17.50 4.54
CA ALA A 84 -12.01 18.02 3.24
C ALA A 84 -12.46 19.49 3.36
N TRP A 85 -13.32 19.78 4.35
CA TRP A 85 -13.79 21.14 4.62
C TRP A 85 -12.63 22.10 4.95
N LEU A 86 -11.72 21.72 5.85
CA LEU A 86 -10.55 22.54 6.19
C LEU A 86 -9.65 22.82 4.98
N ILE A 87 -9.40 21.82 4.14
CA ILE A 87 -8.57 21.99 2.93
C ILE A 87 -9.25 23.00 1.99
N ILE A 88 -10.55 22.85 1.72
CA ILE A 88 -11.30 23.77 0.85
C ILE A 88 -11.25 25.20 1.40
N VAL A 89 -11.45 25.37 2.72
CA VAL A 89 -11.38 26.69 3.38
C VAL A 89 -9.99 27.31 3.27
N ILE A 90 -8.91 26.52 3.44
CA ILE A 90 -7.53 27.00 3.27
C ILE A 90 -7.28 27.44 1.84
N PHE A 91 -7.73 26.67 0.84
CA PHE A 91 -7.56 27.01 -0.56
C PHE A 91 -8.34 28.28 -0.95
N GLN A 92 -9.58 28.43 -0.46
CA GLN A 92 -10.35 29.67 -0.64
C GLN A 92 -9.65 30.87 0.04
N GLY A 93 -9.09 30.67 1.24
CA GLY A 93 -8.32 31.69 1.94
C GLY A 93 -7.04 32.11 1.18
N LEU A 94 -6.33 31.14 0.61
CA LEU A 94 -5.16 31.39 -0.24
C LEU A 94 -5.53 32.13 -1.52
N ASP A 95 -6.63 31.78 -2.16
CA ASP A 95 -7.11 32.47 -3.37
C ASP A 95 -7.48 33.93 -3.06
N LEU A 96 -8.22 34.18 -1.98
CA LEU A 96 -8.52 35.53 -1.52
C LEU A 96 -7.24 36.32 -1.18
N TRP A 97 -6.26 35.68 -0.54
CA TRP A 97 -4.97 36.31 -0.25
C TRP A 97 -4.20 36.64 -1.53
N LEU A 98 -4.18 35.73 -2.51
CA LEU A 98 -3.56 35.94 -3.82
C LEU A 98 -4.22 37.09 -4.57
N VAL A 99 -5.56 37.15 -4.60
CA VAL A 99 -6.33 38.25 -5.19
C VAL A 99 -5.99 39.58 -4.51
N GLN A 100 -5.91 39.62 -3.18
CA GLN A 100 -5.50 40.81 -2.44
C GLN A 100 -4.05 41.21 -2.72
N TRP A 101 -3.15 40.24 -2.79
CA TRP A 101 -1.74 40.45 -3.10
C TRP A 101 -1.56 41.02 -4.52
N GLN A 102 -2.20 40.41 -5.51
CA GLN A 102 -2.25 40.89 -6.89
C GLN A 102 -2.84 42.31 -6.96
N ASN A 103 -3.92 42.60 -6.21
CA ASN A 103 -4.48 43.94 -6.14
C ASN A 103 -3.52 44.97 -5.51
N ARG A 104 -2.77 44.60 -4.47
CA ARG A 104 -1.73 45.47 -3.86
C ARG A 104 -0.61 45.76 -4.85
N TRP A 105 -0.15 44.75 -5.58
CA TRP A 105 0.87 44.92 -6.63
C TRP A 105 0.35 45.77 -7.79
N ARG A 106 -0.88 45.53 -8.25
CA ARG A 106 -1.55 46.35 -9.27
C ARG A 106 -1.57 47.82 -8.86
N ILE A 107 -1.97 48.13 -7.63
CA ILE A 107 -2.00 49.50 -7.12
C ILE A 107 -0.59 50.10 -7.06
N ARG A 108 0.42 49.34 -6.61
CA ARG A 108 1.82 49.80 -6.59
C ARG A 108 2.35 50.09 -7.98
N LEU A 109 2.08 49.21 -8.95
CA LEU A 109 2.46 49.38 -10.35
C LEU A 109 1.78 50.60 -10.98
N ILE A 110 0.48 50.77 -10.76
CA ILE A 110 -0.26 51.96 -11.24
C ILE A 110 0.36 53.24 -10.65
N ARG A 111 0.63 53.28 -9.33
CA ARG A 111 1.27 54.45 -8.69
C ARG A 111 2.69 54.70 -9.23
N TYR A 112 3.46 53.65 -9.51
CA TYR A 112 4.80 53.77 -10.08
C TYR A 112 4.74 54.33 -11.51
N CYS A 113 3.84 53.82 -12.35
CA CYS A 113 3.60 54.32 -13.70
C CYS A 113 3.12 55.79 -13.67
N GLN A 114 2.19 56.15 -12.77
CA GLN A 114 1.72 57.53 -12.60
C GLN A 114 2.83 58.47 -12.12
N LYS A 115 3.73 58.00 -11.25
CA LYS A 115 4.87 58.81 -10.78
C LYS A 115 5.95 58.97 -11.85
N ALA A 116 6.15 57.95 -12.70
CA ALA A 116 7.05 57.95 -13.84
C ALA A 116 6.55 58.81 -15.02
N GLU A 117 5.23 58.93 -15.16
CA GLU A 117 4.55 59.78 -16.15
C GLU A 117 4.91 61.27 -15.97
N ASN A 118 5.29 61.69 -14.76
CA ASN A 118 5.54 63.10 -14.49
C ASN A 118 6.87 63.66 -15.01
N TYR A 119 7.90 62.88 -15.37
CA TYR A 119 9.14 63.50 -15.90
C TYR A 119 10.00 62.75 -16.93
N ARG A 120 9.90 61.41 -17.14
CA ARG A 120 10.86 60.71 -18.04
C ARG A 120 10.35 59.57 -18.93
N LEU A 121 9.13 59.05 -18.76
CA LEU A 121 8.68 57.81 -19.43
C LEU A 121 7.42 57.95 -20.30
N ARG A 122 7.09 59.19 -20.72
CA ARG A 122 5.93 59.50 -21.59
C ARG A 122 5.91 58.70 -22.90
N TRP A 123 7.09 58.28 -23.39
CA TRP A 123 7.23 57.50 -24.63
C TRP A 123 6.75 56.04 -24.54
N LEU A 124 6.48 55.51 -23.33
CA LEU A 124 6.02 54.12 -23.13
C LEU A 124 4.49 54.00 -23.10
N GLN A 125 3.77 55.13 -23.02
CA GLN A 125 2.30 55.14 -23.08
C GLN A 125 1.71 54.54 -24.37
N PRO A 126 2.30 54.75 -25.57
CA PRO A 126 1.83 54.10 -26.79
C PRO A 126 1.99 52.58 -26.72
N TRP A 127 3.11 52.10 -26.17
CA TRP A 127 3.41 50.68 -26.03
C TRP A 127 2.45 49.95 -25.08
N ALA A 128 2.12 50.55 -23.92
CA ALA A 128 1.12 49.99 -23.01
C ALA A 128 -0.28 49.91 -23.63
N LYS A 129 -0.66 50.88 -24.48
CA LYS A 129 -1.91 50.87 -25.26
C LYS A 129 -1.90 49.81 -26.37
N LEU A 130 -0.77 49.64 -27.06
CA LEU A 130 -0.58 48.66 -28.15
C LEU A 130 -0.72 47.22 -27.65
N TRP A 131 -0.26 46.94 -26.43
CA TRP A 131 -0.35 45.62 -25.81
C TRP A 131 -1.70 45.34 -25.14
N GLY A 132 -2.68 46.27 -25.22
CA GLY A 132 -4.00 46.09 -24.62
C GLY A 132 -4.01 45.94 -23.10
N LEU A 133 -2.90 46.27 -22.42
CA LEU A 133 -2.72 46.11 -20.98
C LEU A 133 -3.43 47.23 -20.22
N ASN A 134 -4.76 47.20 -20.21
CA ASN A 134 -5.57 48.07 -19.35
C ASN A 134 -5.54 47.54 -17.91
N LEU A 135 -4.43 47.80 -17.21
CA LEU A 135 -4.24 47.48 -15.77
C LEU A 135 -5.35 48.07 -14.88
N ARG A 136 -6.08 49.08 -15.36
CA ARG A 136 -7.20 49.73 -14.66
C ARG A 136 -8.52 48.95 -14.76
N GLN A 137 -8.70 48.13 -15.81
CA GLN A 137 -9.91 47.32 -16.04
C GLN A 137 -9.75 45.88 -15.55
N TRP A 138 -8.52 45.38 -15.42
CA TRP A 138 -8.26 44.04 -14.92
C TRP A 138 -8.46 43.96 -13.40
N SER A 139 -9.53 43.30 -12.96
CA SER A 139 -9.78 42.95 -11.56
C SER A 139 -9.65 41.44 -11.34
N PRO A 140 -8.69 40.95 -10.54
CA PRO A 140 -8.68 39.55 -10.15
C PRO A 140 -9.95 39.26 -9.35
N GLN A 141 -10.73 38.27 -9.80
CA GLN A 141 -11.92 37.77 -9.11
C GLN A 141 -11.55 36.46 -8.40
N PRO A 142 -12.01 36.24 -7.16
CA PRO A 142 -11.82 34.97 -6.50
C PRO A 142 -12.59 33.88 -7.25
N VAL A 143 -11.99 32.70 -7.35
CA VAL A 143 -12.62 31.53 -7.94
C VAL A 143 -13.36 30.79 -6.84
N ASP A 144 -14.67 30.55 -7.02
CA ASP A 144 -15.41 29.70 -6.09
C ASP A 144 -15.03 28.24 -6.31
N LEU A 145 -14.05 27.78 -5.55
CA LEU A 145 -13.51 26.42 -5.66
C LEU A 145 -14.52 25.34 -5.28
N SER A 146 -15.58 25.68 -4.51
CA SER A 146 -16.52 24.70 -3.94
C SER A 146 -17.39 23.97 -4.98
N GLN A 147 -17.38 24.42 -6.24
CA GLN A 147 -18.13 23.83 -7.36
C GLN A 147 -17.23 23.45 -8.55
N THR A 148 -15.93 23.34 -8.31
CA THR A 148 -14.94 23.09 -9.38
C THR A 148 -14.45 21.66 -9.36
N LEU A 149 -13.92 21.19 -10.49
CA LEU A 149 -13.21 19.91 -10.59
C LEU A 149 -12.08 19.76 -9.57
N VAL A 150 -11.52 20.87 -9.08
CA VAL A 150 -10.47 20.88 -8.05
C VAL A 150 -11.01 20.38 -6.71
N ASP A 151 -12.23 20.78 -6.33
CA ASP A 151 -12.87 20.31 -5.10
C ASP A 151 -13.19 18.81 -5.17
N GLU A 152 -13.74 18.35 -6.29
CA GLU A 152 -13.97 16.91 -6.52
C GLU A 152 -12.66 16.12 -6.48
N ALA A 153 -11.59 16.63 -7.11
CA ALA A 153 -10.28 16.01 -7.08
C ALA A 153 -9.69 15.95 -5.66
N ILE A 154 -9.83 17.01 -4.87
CA ILE A 154 -9.38 17.03 -3.45
C ILE A 154 -10.13 15.95 -2.66
N LYS A 155 -11.45 15.87 -2.80
CA LYS A 155 -12.28 14.87 -2.12
C LYS A 155 -11.88 13.45 -2.51
N VAL A 156 -11.68 13.19 -3.81
CA VAL A 156 -11.24 11.88 -4.30
C VAL A 156 -9.83 11.55 -3.80
N ALA A 157 -8.89 12.49 -3.85
CA ALA A 157 -7.53 12.29 -3.36
C ALA A 157 -7.51 11.96 -1.86
N LEU A 158 -8.27 12.71 -1.06
CA LEU A 158 -8.40 12.44 0.37
C LEU A 158 -9.03 11.06 0.60
N ALA A 159 -10.01 10.65 -0.22
CA ALA A 159 -10.67 9.36 -0.09
C ALA A 159 -9.69 8.23 -0.40
N LEU A 160 -8.86 8.39 -1.43
CA LEU A 160 -7.79 7.44 -1.74
C LEU A 160 -6.75 7.36 -0.63
N VAL A 161 -6.34 8.48 -0.03
CA VAL A 161 -5.42 8.49 1.13
C VAL A 161 -6.03 7.76 2.33
N ALA A 162 -7.31 8.00 2.60
CA ALA A 162 -8.06 7.34 3.67
C ALA A 162 -8.14 5.81 3.44
N LEU A 163 -8.51 5.39 2.23
CA LEU A 163 -8.55 3.99 1.83
C LEU A 163 -7.17 3.34 1.88
N PHE A 164 -6.13 4.04 1.43
CA PHE A 164 -4.74 3.57 1.47
C PHE A 164 -4.32 3.28 2.91
N TRP A 165 -4.55 4.24 3.82
CA TRP A 165 -4.15 4.11 5.21
C TRP A 165 -4.88 2.96 5.92
N LEU A 166 -6.19 2.81 5.69
CA LEU A 166 -6.95 1.68 6.22
C LEU A 166 -6.44 0.34 5.68
N ALA A 167 -6.34 0.22 4.36
CA ALA A 167 -5.94 -1.02 3.70
C ALA A 167 -4.54 -1.44 4.10
N SER A 168 -3.59 -0.49 4.12
CA SER A 168 -2.20 -0.76 4.47
C SER A 168 -2.07 -1.18 5.93
N ASN A 169 -2.72 -0.48 6.87
CA ASN A 169 -2.62 -0.86 8.28
C ASN A 169 -3.25 -2.22 8.56
N GLN A 170 -4.39 -2.50 7.91
CA GLN A 170 -5.06 -3.79 8.06
C GLN A 170 -4.23 -4.92 7.44
N GLY A 171 -3.67 -4.74 6.24
CA GLY A 171 -2.79 -5.73 5.60
C GLY A 171 -1.55 -6.02 6.43
N LEU A 172 -0.92 -4.99 7.00
CA LEU A 172 0.22 -5.15 7.91
C LEU A 172 -0.17 -5.86 9.21
N ALA A 173 -1.32 -5.52 9.80
CA ALA A 173 -1.78 -6.13 11.03
C ALA A 173 -2.09 -7.63 10.85
N ASP A 174 -2.73 -8.00 9.73
CA ASP A 174 -3.00 -9.39 9.40
C ASP A 174 -1.70 -10.16 9.10
N ALA A 175 -0.75 -9.57 8.38
CA ALA A 175 0.55 -10.19 8.13
C ALA A 175 1.34 -10.41 9.43
N GLN A 176 1.33 -9.42 10.33
CA GLN A 176 1.94 -9.56 11.66
C GLN A 176 1.27 -10.65 12.47
N ARG A 177 -0.07 -10.71 12.47
CA ARG A 177 -0.82 -11.79 13.13
C ARG A 177 -0.39 -13.16 12.60
N ASP A 178 -0.22 -13.29 11.28
CA ASP A 178 0.15 -14.55 10.66
C ASP A 178 1.64 -14.92 10.81
N ALA A 179 2.50 -13.94 11.09
CA ALA A 179 3.93 -14.15 11.29
C ALA A 179 4.28 -14.87 12.60
N PHE A 180 3.41 -14.82 13.62
CA PHE A 180 3.63 -15.45 14.92
C PHE A 180 2.83 -16.74 15.09
N ASN A 181 3.46 -17.78 15.63
CA ASN A 181 2.84 -19.10 15.76
C ASN A 181 1.54 -19.11 16.59
N GLN A 182 1.46 -18.28 17.64
CA GLN A 182 0.31 -18.25 18.55
C GLN A 182 -0.94 -17.62 17.94
N THR A 183 -0.77 -16.65 17.04
CA THR A 183 -1.86 -15.86 16.48
C THR A 183 -2.17 -16.21 15.02
N SER A 184 -1.29 -16.97 14.38
CA SER A 184 -1.35 -17.22 12.94
C SER A 184 -2.49 -18.14 12.55
N THR A 185 -3.19 -17.73 11.49
CA THR A 185 -4.32 -18.46 10.90
C THR A 185 -3.90 -19.38 9.76
N LEU A 186 -2.65 -19.29 9.31
CA LEU A 186 -2.10 -20.05 8.19
C LEU A 186 -1.70 -21.48 8.61
N PRO A 187 -1.83 -22.52 7.77
CA PRO A 187 -1.53 -23.88 8.19
C PRO A 187 -0.03 -24.09 8.42
N VAL A 188 0.28 -24.89 9.43
CA VAL A 188 1.62 -25.46 9.64
C VAL A 188 1.89 -26.51 8.58
N VAL A 189 3.12 -26.52 8.08
CA VAL A 189 3.52 -27.35 6.94
C VAL A 189 4.61 -28.33 7.35
N THR A 190 4.47 -29.55 6.85
CA THR A 190 5.60 -30.47 6.69
C THR A 190 5.77 -30.75 5.22
N LEU A 191 6.95 -30.40 4.69
CA LEU A 191 7.32 -30.64 3.31
C LEU A 191 8.30 -31.81 3.25
N ILE A 192 7.94 -32.85 2.52
CA ILE A 192 8.78 -34.03 2.30
C ILE A 192 9.20 -34.02 0.83
N VAL A 193 10.50 -33.99 0.58
CA VAL A 193 11.10 -33.94 -0.75
C VAL A 193 12.34 -34.85 -0.82
N PRO A 194 12.78 -35.26 -2.03
CA PRO A 194 14.00 -36.02 -2.20
C PRO A 194 15.24 -35.19 -1.86
N GLU A 195 16.27 -35.82 -1.30
CA GLU A 195 17.51 -35.15 -0.84
C GLU A 195 18.29 -34.41 -1.94
N ASN A 196 18.06 -34.75 -3.21
CA ASN A 196 18.69 -34.11 -4.37
C ASN A 196 17.90 -32.92 -4.92
N MET A 197 16.69 -32.66 -4.42
CA MET A 197 15.81 -31.59 -4.91
C MET A 197 15.98 -30.28 -4.15
N LEU A 198 16.34 -30.34 -2.86
CA LEU A 198 16.65 -29.17 -2.05
C LEU A 198 18.13 -29.19 -1.62
N SER A 199 18.81 -28.05 -1.78
CA SER A 199 20.16 -27.82 -1.22
C SER A 199 20.16 -27.51 0.29
N PHE A 200 18.97 -27.48 0.90
CA PHE A 200 18.70 -27.24 2.32
C PHE A 200 18.02 -28.50 2.88
N GLY A 201 18.21 -28.83 4.15
CA GLY A 201 17.76 -30.13 4.68
C GLY A 201 18.87 -31.18 4.82
N ARG A 202 20.14 -30.79 4.64
CA ARG A 202 21.29 -31.66 4.90
C ARG A 202 22.01 -31.12 6.12
N GLN A 203 22.18 -31.94 7.16
CA GLN A 203 23.26 -31.79 8.12
C GLN A 203 24.59 -31.91 7.36
N PHE A 204 25.08 -30.79 6.85
CA PHE A 204 26.38 -30.70 6.22
C PHE A 204 27.39 -30.62 7.36
N ASP A 205 27.80 -31.76 7.91
CA ASP A 205 28.85 -31.83 8.93
C ASP A 205 30.15 -31.24 8.34
N PRO A 206 30.60 -30.06 8.82
CA PRO A 206 31.79 -29.42 8.33
C PRO A 206 32.96 -29.83 9.25
N PRO A 207 33.39 -31.09 9.19
CA PRO A 207 34.84 -31.28 9.09
C PRO A 207 35.27 -32.24 7.97
N GLU A 208 34.37 -33.05 7.39
CA GLU A 208 34.73 -34.04 6.35
C GLU A 208 34.04 -33.80 5.00
N ALA A 209 32.87 -33.16 4.95
CA ALA A 209 32.20 -32.84 3.69
C ALA A 209 32.84 -31.65 2.92
N LEU A 210 33.81 -30.97 3.52
CA LEU A 210 34.72 -30.02 2.86
C LEU A 210 35.97 -30.69 2.28
N ALA A 211 36.25 -31.95 2.64
CA ALA A 211 37.28 -32.75 1.98
C ALA A 211 36.79 -33.24 0.61
N ASP A 212 35.50 -33.50 0.47
CA ASP A 212 34.90 -33.96 -0.79
C ASP A 212 34.39 -32.78 -1.63
N LYS A 213 35.32 -32.16 -2.37
CA LYS A 213 35.06 -31.04 -3.30
C LYS A 213 33.92 -31.33 -4.30
N GLN A 214 33.55 -32.60 -4.52
CA GLN A 214 32.52 -32.97 -5.48
C GLN A 214 31.09 -32.59 -5.04
N ALA A 215 30.73 -32.71 -3.76
CA ALA A 215 29.37 -32.37 -3.29
C ALA A 215 29.15 -30.84 -3.19
N ALA A 216 30.18 -30.10 -2.75
CA ALA A 216 30.17 -28.64 -2.75
C ALA A 216 30.16 -28.03 -4.17
N ASN A 217 30.64 -28.78 -5.17
CA ASN A 217 30.66 -28.36 -6.58
C ASN A 217 29.34 -28.61 -7.35
N GLN A 218 28.36 -29.33 -6.77
CA GLN A 218 27.11 -29.64 -7.45
C GLN A 218 26.13 -28.45 -7.50
N PHE A 219 26.31 -27.44 -6.65
CA PHE A 219 25.44 -26.27 -6.61
C PHE A 219 26.28 -25.00 -6.67
N ARG A 220 25.98 -24.13 -7.65
CA ARG A 220 26.54 -22.78 -7.72
C ARG A 220 25.57 -21.82 -7.05
N MET A 221 26.06 -21.04 -6.08
CA MET A 221 25.27 -20.05 -5.35
C MET A 221 25.54 -18.66 -5.91
N ILE A 222 24.50 -17.86 -6.07
CA ILE A 222 24.57 -16.44 -6.41
C ILE A 222 23.71 -15.71 -5.38
N GLY A 223 24.28 -14.78 -4.62
CA GLY A 223 23.56 -14.01 -3.59
C GLY A 223 24.21 -14.03 -2.21
N ASP A 224 23.42 -13.76 -1.18
CA ASP A 224 23.87 -13.67 0.21
C ASP A 224 24.05 -15.05 0.86
N ARG A 225 25.30 -15.37 1.21
CA ARG A 225 25.67 -16.60 1.92
C ARG A 225 25.07 -16.67 3.32
N GLY A 226 24.87 -15.53 3.99
CA GLY A 226 24.32 -15.46 5.34
C GLY A 226 22.88 -15.99 5.42
N LEU A 227 22.07 -15.82 4.36
CA LEU A 227 20.71 -16.37 4.30
C LEU A 227 20.71 -17.90 4.27
N ILE A 228 21.68 -18.50 3.59
CA ILE A 228 21.83 -19.96 3.54
C ILE A 228 22.21 -20.50 4.92
N GLU A 229 23.14 -19.84 5.59
CA GLU A 229 23.55 -20.20 6.94
C GLU A 229 22.41 -19.98 7.95
N ALA A 230 21.58 -18.95 7.75
CA ALA A 230 20.38 -18.71 8.56
C ALA A 230 19.31 -19.81 8.38
N VAL A 231 19.07 -20.28 7.15
CA VAL A 231 18.19 -21.43 6.88
C VAL A 231 18.77 -22.71 7.48
N ARG A 232 20.08 -22.91 7.37
CA ARG A 232 20.76 -24.13 7.86
C ARG A 232 20.82 -24.20 9.39
N GLY A 233 21.03 -23.07 10.06
CA GLY A 233 20.98 -22.94 11.52
C GLY A 233 19.55 -22.86 12.07
N ALA A 234 18.58 -22.53 11.22
CA ALA A 234 17.16 -22.64 11.49
C ALA A 234 16.72 -24.09 11.36
N SER A 235 16.88 -24.88 12.44
CA SER A 235 16.39 -26.27 12.56
C SER A 235 15.33 -26.64 11.51
N GLU A 236 15.67 -27.65 10.70
CA GLU A 236 14.87 -28.12 9.55
C GLU A 236 13.46 -28.56 9.97
N LEU A 237 13.34 -28.96 11.23
CA LEU A 237 12.10 -29.32 11.90
C LEU A 237 11.55 -28.16 12.73
N ASN A 238 10.24 -28.21 12.96
CA ASN A 238 9.53 -27.32 13.85
C ASN A 238 10.17 -27.35 15.25
N ASP A 239 10.53 -26.19 15.78
CA ASP A 239 11.05 -26.04 17.13
C ASP A 239 9.92 -25.55 18.03
N LEU A 240 9.24 -26.51 18.66
CA LEU A 240 8.15 -26.24 19.59
C LEU A 240 8.61 -25.47 20.83
N LYS A 241 9.87 -25.65 21.27
CA LYS A 241 10.42 -24.96 22.45
C LYS A 241 10.57 -23.47 22.22
N ASN A 242 11.00 -23.08 21.02
CA ASN A 242 11.11 -21.67 20.63
C ASN A 242 9.89 -21.15 19.84
N GLN A 243 8.83 -21.97 19.72
CA GLN A 243 7.62 -21.69 18.93
C GLN A 243 7.90 -21.28 17.48
N LYS A 244 8.97 -21.82 16.88
CA LYS A 244 9.34 -21.57 15.49
C LYS A 244 8.85 -22.72 14.64
N VAL A 245 7.87 -22.45 13.78
CA VAL A 245 7.29 -23.44 12.88
C VAL A 245 7.32 -22.94 11.45
N TRP A 246 7.32 -23.86 10.51
CA TRP A 246 7.13 -23.55 9.09
C TRP A 246 5.64 -23.53 8.76
N ARG A 247 5.19 -22.46 8.09
CA ARG A 247 3.80 -22.28 7.68
C ARG A 247 3.70 -21.98 6.18
N LEU A 248 2.57 -22.35 5.59
CA LEU A 248 2.26 -22.06 4.20
C LEU A 248 1.82 -20.60 4.10
N LEU A 249 2.53 -19.80 3.32
CA LEU A 249 2.08 -18.45 2.97
C LEU A 249 1.07 -18.50 1.83
N ILE A 250 1.48 -19.09 0.71
CA ILE A 250 0.67 -19.20 -0.49
C ILE A 250 1.25 -20.29 -1.41
N GLU A 251 0.39 -20.88 -2.22
CA GLU A 251 0.76 -21.79 -3.31
C GLU A 251 0.22 -21.22 -4.62
N ARG A 252 1.11 -20.90 -5.57
CA ARG A 252 0.77 -20.33 -6.89
C ARG A 252 1.80 -20.70 -7.94
N ASP A 253 1.34 -20.91 -9.17
CA ASP A 253 2.18 -21.15 -10.36
C ASP A 253 3.21 -22.27 -10.21
N GLY A 254 2.86 -23.33 -9.49
CA GLY A 254 3.76 -24.43 -9.18
C GLY A 254 4.89 -24.05 -8.22
N TRP A 255 4.70 -23.01 -7.42
CA TRP A 255 5.58 -22.60 -6.34
C TRP A 255 4.85 -22.61 -5.00
N ILE A 256 5.53 -23.16 -4.00
CA ILE A 256 5.07 -23.22 -2.61
C ILE A 256 5.93 -22.23 -1.82
N TYR A 257 5.28 -21.21 -1.27
CA TYR A 257 5.92 -20.20 -0.45
C TYR A 257 5.73 -20.57 1.02
N LEU A 258 6.81 -20.92 1.68
CA LEU A 258 6.86 -21.26 3.09
C LEU A 258 7.53 -20.12 3.85
N PHE A 259 7.09 -19.86 5.06
CA PHE A 259 7.80 -18.93 5.92
C PHE A 259 8.00 -19.52 7.31
N ARG A 260 9.09 -19.12 7.94
CA ARG A 260 9.38 -19.48 9.34
C ARG A 260 8.79 -18.43 10.26
N THR A 261 7.99 -18.87 11.23
CA THR A 261 7.37 -17.94 12.19
C THR A 261 8.43 -17.22 13.02
N LEU A 262 8.12 -15.97 13.39
CA LEU A 262 8.95 -15.16 14.27
C LEU A 262 8.87 -15.66 15.71
N LYS A 263 9.93 -15.41 16.48
CA LYS A 263 9.96 -15.77 17.91
C LYS A 263 8.95 -14.88 18.66
N PRO A 264 8.12 -15.44 19.57
CA PRO A 264 7.30 -14.62 20.46
C PRO A 264 8.20 -13.75 21.34
N CYS A 265 7.80 -12.49 21.53
CA CYS A 265 8.41 -11.61 22.53
C CYS A 265 7.74 -11.93 23.87
N SER A 266 8.49 -12.51 24.83
CA SER A 266 8.15 -12.80 26.24
C SER A 266 6.68 -13.17 26.59
N ASP A 267 6.50 -14.22 27.40
CA ASP A 267 5.24 -14.93 27.73
C ASP A 267 3.97 -14.15 28.13
N SER A 268 3.95 -12.80 28.15
CA SER A 268 2.81 -11.99 28.59
C SER A 268 2.22 -11.02 27.55
N GLN A 269 2.74 -10.92 26.33
CA GLN A 269 2.21 -9.96 25.33
C GLN A 269 1.65 -10.63 24.07
N LEU A 270 0.32 -10.51 23.91
CA LEU A 270 -0.44 -10.95 22.72
C LEU A 270 -0.06 -10.22 21.42
N ILE A 271 0.80 -9.19 21.48
CA ILE A 271 1.25 -8.39 20.34
C ILE A 271 2.73 -8.06 20.54
N CYS A 272 3.58 -8.67 19.73
CA CYS A 272 5.04 -8.49 19.79
C CYS A 272 5.44 -7.10 19.29
N ALA A 273 5.93 -6.24 20.19
CA ALA A 273 6.50 -4.93 19.85
C ALA A 273 8.04 -4.93 19.77
N ALA A 274 8.73 -6.04 20.10
CA ALA A 274 10.17 -5.98 20.39
C ALA A 274 11.07 -5.77 19.15
N ASN A 275 10.58 -5.99 17.93
CA ASN A 275 11.22 -5.48 16.74
C ASN A 275 10.21 -5.32 15.59
N LYS A 276 9.57 -4.15 15.46
CA LYS A 276 8.60 -3.86 14.39
C LYS A 276 9.15 -4.09 12.98
N ASN A 277 10.47 -4.15 12.84
CA ASN A 277 11.17 -4.31 11.57
C ASN A 277 11.67 -5.75 11.34
N GLU A 278 11.49 -6.67 12.29
CA GLU A 278 11.79 -8.08 12.03
C GLU A 278 10.78 -8.63 11.02
N ARG A 279 11.28 -9.47 10.12
CA ARG A 279 10.54 -10.01 8.98
C ARG A 279 10.85 -11.50 8.90
N PRO A 280 9.84 -12.34 8.65
CA PRO A 280 10.05 -13.77 8.58
C PRO A 280 10.89 -14.14 7.35
N LEU A 281 11.71 -15.18 7.51
CA LEU A 281 12.41 -15.81 6.40
C LEU A 281 11.40 -16.56 5.53
N VAL A 282 11.40 -16.26 4.23
CA VAL A 282 10.55 -16.93 3.25
C VAL A 282 11.39 -17.85 2.38
N LEU A 283 10.94 -19.09 2.22
CA LEU A 283 11.50 -20.11 1.36
C LEU A 283 10.51 -20.39 0.24
N MET A 284 10.98 -20.37 -1.00
CA MET A 284 10.19 -20.73 -2.17
C MET A 284 10.67 -22.09 -2.68
N VAL A 285 9.76 -23.06 -2.78
CA VAL A 285 10.05 -24.40 -3.28
C VAL A 285 9.21 -24.67 -4.51
N ARG A 286 9.83 -25.20 -5.57
CA ARG A 286 9.11 -25.58 -6.78
C ARG A 286 8.34 -26.87 -6.54
N GLU A 287 7.08 -26.87 -6.93
CA GLU A 287 6.23 -28.05 -6.93
C GLU A 287 6.76 -29.11 -7.90
N SER A 288 6.75 -30.37 -7.47
CA SER A 288 7.17 -31.49 -8.29
C SER A 288 6.10 -31.88 -9.30
N GLN A 289 6.51 -31.96 -10.57
CA GLN A 289 5.68 -32.52 -11.63
C GLN A 289 5.63 -34.06 -11.62
N LEU A 290 6.53 -34.71 -10.87
CA LEU A 290 6.72 -36.17 -10.87
C LEU A 290 6.09 -36.84 -9.63
N GLY A 291 5.40 -36.08 -8.77
CA GLY A 291 4.76 -36.62 -7.56
C GLY A 291 5.74 -37.12 -6.49
N ASN A 292 7.03 -36.78 -6.59
CA ASN A 292 8.05 -37.16 -5.60
C ASN A 292 8.13 -36.16 -4.42
N GLN A 293 7.14 -35.29 -4.27
CA GLN A 293 7.00 -34.30 -3.22
C GLN A 293 5.68 -34.51 -2.48
N LEU A 294 5.70 -34.43 -1.16
CA LEU A 294 4.51 -34.52 -0.33
C LEU A 294 4.43 -33.30 0.60
N LEU A 295 3.30 -32.58 0.51
CA LEU A 295 2.99 -31.42 1.34
C LEU A 295 1.89 -31.80 2.32
N ILE A 296 2.20 -31.79 3.62
CA ILE A 296 1.23 -32.06 4.69
C ILE A 296 0.87 -30.74 5.35
N LEU A 297 -0.43 -30.43 5.40
CA LEU A 297 -0.97 -29.22 6.01
C LEU A 297 -1.71 -29.56 7.31
N SER A 298 -1.40 -28.83 8.38
CA SER A 298 -2.07 -28.97 9.67
C SER A 298 -2.52 -27.60 10.19
N PRO A 299 -3.73 -27.47 10.79
CA PRO A 299 -4.18 -26.21 11.36
C PRO A 299 -3.36 -25.77 12.57
N SER A 300 -2.75 -26.72 13.29
CA SER A 300 -1.91 -26.47 14.46
C SER A 300 -0.64 -27.33 14.43
N PRO A 301 0.45 -26.90 15.08
CA PRO A 301 1.62 -27.76 15.22
C PRO A 301 1.25 -29.05 15.96
N SER A 302 1.96 -30.15 15.65
CA SER A 302 1.83 -31.41 16.37
C SER A 302 2.19 -31.20 17.84
N LYS A 303 1.43 -31.85 18.73
CA LYS A 303 1.76 -31.98 20.15
C LYS A 303 2.67 -33.20 20.25
N GLU A 304 3.97 -33.01 20.14
CA GLU A 304 4.93 -34.03 20.58
C GLU A 304 4.96 -34.10 22.10
#